data_AF-A0A7U9RTT2-F1
#
_entry.id   AF-A0A7U9RTT2-F1
#
_cell.length_a   1.000
_cell.length_b   1.000
_cell.length_c   1.000
_cell.angle_alpha   90.00
_cell.angle_beta   90.00
_cell.angle_gamma   90.00
#
_symmetry.space_group_name_H-M   'P 1'
#
loop_
_entity.id
_entity.type
_entity.pdbx_description
1 polymer ?
#
loop_
_entity_poly.entity_id
_entity_poly.type
_entity_poly.pdbx_seq_one_letter_code
_entity_poly.pdbx_strand_id
1 'polypeptide(L)' 'MKQTIYLGPDIKGIVQKNQIFTFWPEDVIKQACEVNMLAKHLFVSMEDVVQSRNELRRQDSFLYLAYQKVKKGK' A
#
# COMPACT_ATOMS: atom_id res chain seq x y z
N MET A 1 4.77 -0.85 -19.13
CA MET A 1 3.77 0.06 -18.52
C MET A 1 3.94 -0.02 -17.02
N LYS A 2 4.12 1.12 -16.33
CA LYS A 2 4.39 1.15 -14.89
C LYS A 2 3.09 1.03 -14.09
N GLN A 3 2.60 -0.20 -13.96
CA GLN A 3 1.44 -0.49 -13.11
C GLN A 3 1.82 -0.36 -11.63
N THR A 4 0.89 0.10 -10.82
CA THR A 4 1.04 0.21 -9.36
C THR A 4 0.08 -0.75 -8.68
N ILE A 5 0.51 -1.43 -7.62
CA ILE A 5 -0.35 -2.29 -6.80
C ILE A 5 -0.36 -1.80 -5.36
N TYR A 6 -1.53 -1.86 -4.73
CA TYR A 6 -1.68 -1.63 -3.31
C TYR A 6 -1.50 -2.93 -2.50
N LEU A 7 -0.47 -2.99 -1.65
CA LEU A 7 -0.17 -4.15 -0.80
C LEU A 7 -0.69 -4.00 0.64
N GLY A 8 -1.45 -2.94 0.91
CA GLY A 8 -2.01 -2.65 2.23
C GLY A 8 -3.34 -3.37 2.55
N PRO A 9 -3.92 -3.10 3.72
CA PRO A 9 -5.01 -3.89 4.29
C PRO A 9 -6.44 -3.47 3.88
N ASP A 10 -6.84 -3.14 2.66
CA ASP A 10 -8.07 -2.35 2.35
C ASP A 10 -8.29 -1.09 3.21
N ILE A 11 -8.80 -0.04 2.61
CA ILE A 11 -9.26 1.16 3.29
C ILE A 11 -10.66 1.44 2.74
N LYS A 12 -11.68 1.38 3.62
CA LYS A 12 -13.08 1.36 3.21
C LYS A 12 -13.42 2.60 2.38
N GLY A 13 -13.92 2.38 1.16
CA GLY A 13 -14.28 3.46 0.23
C GLY A 13 -13.12 4.09 -0.53
N ILE A 14 -11.86 3.67 -0.29
CA ILE A 14 -10.67 4.30 -0.89
C ILE A 14 -9.90 3.30 -1.77
N VAL A 15 -9.43 2.19 -1.21
CA VAL A 15 -8.60 1.20 -1.93
C VAL A 15 -8.76 -0.19 -1.34
N GLN A 16 -8.74 -1.23 -2.17
CA GLN A 16 -8.80 -2.63 -1.75
C GLN A 16 -7.42 -3.30 -1.78
N LYS A 17 -7.21 -4.30 -0.93
CA LYS A 17 -5.99 -5.11 -0.92
C LYS A 17 -5.73 -5.73 -2.29
N ASN A 18 -4.49 -5.64 -2.76
CA ASN A 18 -4.04 -6.08 -4.09
C ASN A 18 -4.74 -5.38 -5.27
N GLN A 19 -5.40 -4.23 -5.05
CA GLN A 19 -5.93 -3.43 -6.15
C GLN A 19 -4.79 -2.92 -7.04
N ILE A 20 -4.94 -3.09 -8.35
CA ILE A 20 -3.97 -2.69 -9.37
C ILE A 20 -4.46 -1.43 -10.07
N PHE A 21 -3.53 -0.52 -10.34
CA PHE A 21 -3.73 0.72 -11.06
C PHE A 21 -2.83 0.74 -12.29
N THR A 22 -3.37 1.21 -13.42
CA THR A 22 -2.62 1.33 -14.68
C THR A 22 -1.51 2.38 -14.59
N PHE A 23 -1.69 3.37 -13.71
CA PHE A 23 -0.77 4.48 -13.46
C PHE A 23 -0.68 4.77 -11.96
N TRP A 24 0.22 5.66 -11.55
CA TRP A 24 0.35 6.11 -10.15
C TRP A 24 -0.93 6.85 -9.70
N PRO A 25 -1.70 6.32 -8.71
CA PRO A 25 -3.01 6.84 -8.38
C PRO A 25 -2.93 7.95 -7.31
N GLU A 26 -2.52 9.16 -7.70
CA GLU A 26 -2.29 10.28 -6.77
C GLU A 26 -3.49 10.58 -5.85
N ASP A 27 -4.70 10.66 -6.40
CA ASP A 27 -5.91 10.96 -5.61
C ASP A 27 -6.22 9.89 -4.57
N VAL A 28 -6.02 8.62 -4.92
CA VAL A 28 -6.25 7.49 -4.01
C VAL A 28 -5.21 7.48 -2.90
N ILE A 29 -3.95 7.77 -3.24
CA ILE A 29 -2.86 7.89 -2.26
C ILE A 29 -3.15 9.03 -1.29
N LYS A 30 -3.63 10.17 -1.79
CA LYS A 30 -3.95 11.34 -0.97
C LYS A 30 -5.06 11.03 0.03
N GLN A 31 -6.17 10.44 -0.45
CA GLN A 31 -7.27 9.98 0.42
C GLN A 31 -6.79 8.92 1.43
N ALA A 32 -5.96 7.96 1.01
CA ALA A 32 -5.41 6.96 1.92
C ALA A 32 -4.48 7.58 2.99
N CYS A 33 -3.74 8.64 2.66
CA CYS A 33 -2.89 9.38 3.60
C CYS A 33 -3.67 10.15 4.65
N GLU A 34 -4.90 10.59 4.34
CA GLU A 34 -5.80 11.23 5.31
C GLU A 34 -6.19 10.25 6.42
N VAL A 35 -6.36 8.97 6.10
CA VAL A 35 -6.59 7.91 7.09
C VAL A 35 -5.30 7.57 7.83
N ASN A 36 -4.21 7.38 7.10
CA ASN A 36 -2.89 7.12 7.69
C ASN A 36 -1.77 7.51 6.72
N MET A 37 -0.91 8.43 7.12
CA MET A 37 0.21 8.91 6.30
C MET A 37 1.15 7.79 5.80
N LEU A 38 1.20 6.63 6.47
CA LEU A 38 2.01 5.50 6.05
C LEU A 38 1.40 4.71 4.89
N ALA A 39 0.13 4.95 4.53
CA ALA A 39 -0.55 4.24 3.46
C ALA A 39 0.12 4.45 2.09
N LYS A 40 0.72 5.61 1.83
CA LYS A 40 1.47 5.88 0.59
C LYS A 40 2.57 4.86 0.31
N HIS A 41 3.18 4.31 1.34
CA HIS A 41 4.28 3.35 1.21
C HIS A 41 3.80 1.96 0.79
N LEU A 42 2.49 1.70 0.87
CA LEU A 42 1.88 0.43 0.47
C LEU A 42 1.48 0.42 -1.01
N PHE A 43 1.64 1.54 -1.72
CA PHE A 43 1.53 1.61 -3.17
C PHE A 43 2.91 1.37 -3.76
N VAL A 44 3.06 0.26 -4.48
CA VAL A 44 4.35 -0.17 -5.01
C VAL A 44 4.26 -0.40 -6.52
N SER A 45 5.37 -0.20 -7.21
CA SER A 45 5.48 -0.60 -8.62
C SER A 45 5.28 -2.11 -8.75
N MET A 46 4.59 -2.55 -9.80
CA MET A 46 4.48 -3.97 -10.13
C MET A 46 5.85 -4.61 -10.41
N GLU A 47 6.83 -3.83 -10.85
CA GLU A 47 8.22 -4.28 -11.05
C GLU A 47 8.86 -4.72 -9.72
N ASP A 48 8.50 -4.05 -8.61
CA ASP A 48 9.07 -4.27 -7.27
C ASP A 48 8.18 -5.16 -6.38
N VAL A 49 7.09 -5.73 -6.93
CA VAL A 49 6.05 -6.41 -6.14
C VAL A 49 6.59 -7.61 -5.36
N VAL A 50 7.53 -8.37 -5.93
CA VAL A 50 8.11 -9.56 -5.30
C VAL A 50 8.95 -9.15 -4.09
N GLN A 51 9.83 -8.17 -4.26
CA GLN A 51 10.65 -7.62 -3.18
C GLN A 51 9.78 -7.02 -2.08
N SER A 52 8.78 -6.21 -2.45
CA SER A 52 7.86 -5.56 -1.52
C SER A 52 7.06 -6.58 -0.71
N ARG A 53 6.61 -7.68 -1.34
CA ARG A 53 5.93 -8.79 -0.64
C ARG A 53 6.84 -9.53 0.32
N ASN A 54 8.10 -9.75 -0.06
CA ASN A 54 9.08 -10.37 0.83
C ASN A 54 9.37 -9.48 2.05
N GLU A 55 9.52 -8.19 1.84
CA GLU A 55 9.68 -7.23 2.93
C GLU A 55 8.45 -7.19 3.83
N LEU A 56 7.24 -7.13 3.27
CA LEU A 56 5.98 -7.15 4.02
C LEU A 56 5.83 -8.40 4.91
N ARG A 57 6.41 -9.54 4.51
CA ARG A 57 6.43 -10.78 5.30
C ARG A 57 7.48 -10.78 6.40
N ARG A 58 8.56 -10.00 6.24
CA ARG A 58 9.61 -9.88 7.26
C ARG A 58 9.08 -9.06 8.42
N GLN A 59 8.99 -9.68 9.60
CA GLN A 59 8.59 -8.99 10.83
C GLN A 59 9.52 -7.79 11.08
N ASP A 60 8.94 -6.71 11.59
CA ASP A 60 9.59 -5.43 11.88
C ASP A 60 10.23 -4.71 10.68
N SER A 61 9.99 -5.16 9.46
CA SER A 61 10.33 -4.38 8.28
C SER A 61 9.50 -3.10 8.20
N PHE A 62 9.97 -2.13 7.42
CA PHE A 62 9.26 -0.87 7.25
C PHE A 62 7.87 -1.10 6.64
N LEU A 63 7.77 -1.90 5.57
CA LEU A 63 6.47 -2.23 4.96
C LEU A 63 5.55 -3.02 5.92
N TYR A 64 6.09 -3.93 6.74
CA TYR A 64 5.32 -4.62 7.76
C TYR A 64 4.74 -3.62 8.78
N LEU A 65 5.56 -2.72 9.31
CA LEU A 65 5.13 -1.72 10.28
C LEU A 65 4.09 -0.75 9.68
N ALA A 66 4.32 -0.29 8.45
CA ALA A 66 3.36 0.53 7.71
C ALA A 66 2.02 -0.18 7.56
N TYR A 67 2.04 -1.45 7.14
CA TYR A 67 0.83 -2.28 7.04
C TYR A 67 0.10 -2.41 8.38
N GLN A 68 0.82 -2.71 9.46
CA GLN A 68 0.22 -2.83 10.80
C GLN A 68 -0.41 -1.51 11.27
N LYS A 69 0.25 -0.38 11.01
CA LYS A 69 -0.26 0.94 11.38
C LYS A 69 -1.52 1.31 10.60
N VAL A 70 -1.54 1.06 9.29
CA VAL A 70 -2.74 1.27 8.46
C VAL A 70 -3.86 0.34 8.89
N LYS A 71 -3.55 -0.92 9.21
CA LYS A 71 -4.54 -1.92 9.67
C LYS A 71 -5.19 -1.52 11.00
N LYS A 72 -4.43 -0.90 11.91
CA LYS A 72 -4.93 -0.43 13.22
C LYS A 72 -5.75 0.85 13.15
N GLY A 73 -5.53 1.69 12.13
CA GLY A 73 -6.27 2.94 11.91
C GLY A 73 -7.51 2.80 11.02
N LYS A 74 -7.88 1.57 10.66
CA LYS A 74 -9.00 1.22 9.79
C LYS A 74 -10.31 1.11 10.56
#